data_AF-A0A3B8MY56-F1
#
_entry.id   AF-A0A3B8MY56-F1
#
_cell.length_a   1.000
_cell.length_b   1.000
_cell.length_c   1.000
_cell.angle_alpha   90.00
_cell.angle_beta   90.00
_cell.angle_gamma   90.00
#
_symmetry.space_group_name_H-M   'P 1'
#
loop_
_entity.id
_entity.type
_entity.pdbx_description
1 polymer ?
#
loop_
_entity_poly.entity_id
_entity_poly.type
_entity_poly.pdbx_seq_one_letter_code
_entity_poly.pdbx_strand_id
1 'polypeptide(L)'
;PFETRQKIDEYILLNKEKIKQESQYIATYYKKDENQYIANCKVVENDIVLIELNINVVNSEQAKLICDNWKQKSQDVYAYIIKVLTGQ
;
A
#
# COMPACT_ATOMS: atom_id res chain seq x y z
N PRO A 1 13.06 -25.30 12.75
CA PRO A 1 14.42 -25.77 12.38
C PRO A 1 15.33 -24.59 12.07
N PHE A 2 16.63 -24.69 12.39
CA PHE A 2 17.63 -23.65 12.12
C PHE A 2 17.69 -23.25 10.64
N GLU A 3 17.57 -24.23 9.74
CA GLU A 3 17.55 -24.04 8.28
C GLU A 3 16.45 -23.08 7.79
N THR A 4 15.28 -23.08 8.44
CA THR A 4 14.19 -22.18 8.07
C THR A 4 14.55 -20.71 8.33
N ARG A 5 15.25 -20.43 9.44
CA ARG A 5 15.71 -19.07 9.76
C ARG A 5 16.79 -18.61 8.79
N GLN A 6 17.75 -19.48 8.50
CA GLN A 6 18.84 -19.17 7.59
C GLN A 6 18.35 -18.79 6.18
N LYS A 7 17.33 -19.51 5.67
CA LYS A 7 16.68 -19.19 4.39
C LYS A 7 15.93 -17.85 4.41
N ILE A 8 15.31 -17.50 5.55
CA ILE A 8 14.64 -16.20 5.72
C ILE A 8 15.69 -15.08 5.73
N ASP A 9 16.78 -15.24 6.46
CA ASP A 9 17.85 -14.25 6.56
C ASP A 9 18.53 -14.00 5.20
N GLU A 10 18.84 -15.07 4.44
CA GLU A 10 19.36 -14.96 3.07
C GLU A 10 18.39 -14.24 2.13
N TYR A 11 17.09 -14.55 2.21
CA TYR A 11 16.08 -13.89 1.40
C TYR A 11 15.98 -12.39 1.72
N ILE A 12 15.99 -12.01 3.00
CA ILE A 12 15.96 -10.61 3.45
C ILE A 12 17.19 -9.87 2.95
N LEU A 13 18.38 -10.46 3.04
CA LEU A 13 19.63 -9.86 2.57
C LEU A 13 19.60 -9.61 1.06
N LEU A 14 19.18 -10.61 0.28
CA LEU A 14 19.14 -10.55 -1.18
C LEU A 14 18.06 -9.58 -1.71
N ASN A 15 16.96 -9.42 -0.97
CA ASN A 15 15.79 -8.64 -1.42
C ASN A 15 15.58 -7.35 -0.63
N LYS A 16 16.52 -6.93 0.22
CA LYS A 16 16.34 -5.82 1.17
C LYS A 16 15.79 -4.54 0.53
N GLU A 17 16.34 -4.14 -0.62
CA GLU A 17 15.89 -2.93 -1.32
C GLU A 17 14.49 -3.08 -1.91
N LYS A 18 14.19 -4.25 -2.46
CA LYS A 18 12.85 -4.57 -2.98
C LYS A 18 11.82 -4.61 -1.85
N ILE A 19 12.14 -5.27 -0.74
CA ILE A 19 11.30 -5.32 0.46
C ILE A 19 11.08 -3.91 1.00
N LYS A 20 12.12 -3.07 1.02
CA LYS A 20 12.01 -1.66 1.41
C LYS A 20 11.03 -0.93 0.48
N GLN A 21 11.18 -1.02 -0.83
CA GLN A 21 10.23 -0.41 -1.78
C GLN A 21 8.80 -0.95 -1.63
N GLU A 22 8.63 -2.26 -1.44
CA GLU A 22 7.31 -2.88 -1.23
C GLU A 22 6.66 -2.43 0.08
N SER A 23 7.46 -2.14 1.12
CA SER A 23 6.96 -1.59 2.39
C SER A 23 6.50 -0.13 2.31
N GLN A 24 6.90 0.61 1.27
CA GLN A 24 6.52 2.02 1.07
C GLN A 24 5.09 2.17 0.56
N TYR A 25 4.50 1.13 -0.02
CA TYR A 25 3.16 1.18 -0.60
C TYR A 25 2.24 0.18 0.09
N ILE A 26 1.51 0.66 1.09
CA ILE A 26 0.63 -0.18 1.91
C ILE A 26 -0.78 -0.08 1.33
N ALA A 27 -1.40 -1.24 1.05
CA ALA A 27 -2.80 -1.30 0.66
C ALA A 27 -3.48 -2.48 1.36
N THR A 28 -4.55 -2.19 2.10
CA THR A 28 -5.37 -3.17 2.80
C THR A 28 -6.84 -2.81 2.63
N TYR A 29 -7.75 -3.76 2.83
CA TYR A 29 -9.17 -3.45 2.87
C TYR A 29 -9.87 -4.27 3.95
N TYR A 30 -10.98 -3.75 4.46
CA TYR A 30 -11.80 -4.42 5.45
C TYR A 30 -13.29 -4.09 5.25
N LYS A 31 -14.17 -5.00 5.69
CA LYS A 31 -15.61 -4.76 5.71
C LYS A 31 -15.94 -3.79 6.84
N LYS A 32 -16.65 -2.71 6.51
CA LYS A 32 -17.11 -1.72 7.48
C LYS A 32 -18.55 -2.00 7.94
N ASP A 33 -19.43 -2.36 7.00
CA ASP A 33 -20.85 -2.61 7.24
C ASP A 33 -21.43 -3.55 6.16
N GLU A 34 -22.72 -3.88 6.23
CA GLU A 34 -23.46 -4.49 5.13
C GLU A 34 -23.38 -3.58 3.89
N ASN A 35 -22.76 -4.10 2.83
CA ASN A 35 -22.47 -3.37 1.59
C ASN A 35 -21.56 -2.14 1.74
N GLN A 36 -20.70 -2.10 2.76
CA GLN A 36 -19.61 -1.12 2.83
C GLN A 36 -18.27 -1.80 3.14
N TYR A 37 -17.27 -1.43 2.34
CA TYR A 37 -15.88 -1.81 2.52
C TYR A 37 -15.02 -0.54 2.47
N ILE A 38 -13.95 -0.53 3.24
CA ILE A 38 -12.95 0.53 3.15
C ILE A 38 -11.68 -0.06 2.57
N ALA A 39 -11.19 0.52 1.48
CA ALA A 39 -9.82 0.35 1.02
C ALA A 39 -8.95 1.42 1.70
N ASN A 40 -7.93 0.99 2.44
CA ASN A 40 -6.94 1.81 3.09
C ASN A 40 -5.63 1.74 2.30
N CYS A 41 -5.19 2.88 1.79
CA CYS A 41 -4.05 3.02 0.89
C CYS A 41 -3.08 4.06 1.47
N LYS A 42 -1.80 3.71 1.60
CA LYS A 42 -0.76 4.60 2.13
C LYS A 42 0.48 4.65 1.25
N VAL A 43 1.11 5.82 1.21
CA VAL A 43 2.51 5.96 0.79
C VAL A 43 3.33 6.35 2.01
N VAL A 44 4.39 5.58 2.27
CA VAL A 44 5.31 5.76 3.39
C VAL A 44 6.71 5.94 2.82
N GLU A 45 7.41 6.97 3.26
CA GLU A 45 8.81 7.22 2.90
C GLU A 45 9.61 7.58 4.14
N ASN A 46 10.71 6.86 4.41
CA ASN A 46 11.56 7.06 5.59
C ASN A 46 10.76 7.13 6.91
N ASP A 47 9.84 6.19 7.10
CA ASP A 47 8.92 6.09 8.25
C ASP A 47 7.91 7.24 8.39
N ILE A 48 7.82 8.14 7.40
CA ILE A 48 6.82 9.21 7.33
C ILE A 48 5.70 8.77 6.41
N VAL A 49 4.46 8.84 6.89
CA VAL A 49 3.27 8.67 6.06
C VAL A 49 3.05 9.94 5.25
N LEU A 50 3.36 9.91 3.95
CA LEU A 50 3.17 11.06 3.06
C LEU A 50 1.69 11.27 2.73
N ILE A 51 0.95 10.17 2.56
CA ILE A 51 -0.48 10.20 2.30
C ILE A 51 -1.14 8.92 2.82
N GLU A 52 -2.35 9.06 3.35
CA GLU A 52 -3.25 7.97 3.70
C GLU A 52 -4.65 8.25 3.16
N LEU A 53 -5.16 7.34 2.33
CA LEU A 53 -6.48 7.41 1.71
C LEU A 53 -7.36 6.30 2.28
N ASN A 54 -8.55 6.67 2.75
CA ASN A 54 -9.61 5.75 3.15
C ASN A 54 -10.78 5.88 2.19
N ILE A 55 -10.95 4.91 1.30
CA ILE A 55 -11.91 4.95 0.20
C ILE A 55 -13.05 3.98 0.51
N ASN A 56 -14.25 4.52 0.65
CA ASN A 56 -15.45 3.72 0.89
C ASN A 56 -16.02 3.18 -0.44
N VAL A 57 -16.28 1.89 -0.51
CA VAL A 57 -16.79 1.18 -1.68
C VAL A 57 -17.88 0.19 -1.30
N VAL A 58 -18.74 -0.16 -2.26
CA VAL A 58 -19.97 -0.90 -1.98
C VAL A 58 -19.79 -2.42 -1.86
N ASN A 59 -18.64 -2.95 -2.31
CA ASN A 59 -18.35 -4.39 -2.24
C ASN A 59 -16.86 -4.67 -2.09
N SER A 60 -16.55 -5.92 -1.72
CA SER A 60 -15.17 -6.38 -1.50
C SER A 60 -14.34 -6.42 -2.77
N GLU A 61 -14.97 -6.64 -3.93
CA GLU A 61 -14.28 -6.73 -5.22
C GLU A 61 -13.68 -5.38 -5.62
N GLN A 62 -14.43 -4.29 -5.47
CA GLN A 62 -13.93 -2.93 -5.67
C GLN A 62 -12.81 -2.59 -4.69
N ALA A 63 -12.98 -2.94 -3.41
CA ALA A 63 -11.95 -2.70 -2.39
C ALA A 63 -10.65 -3.43 -2.74
N LYS A 64 -10.74 -4.70 -3.16
CA LYS A 64 -9.60 -5.49 -3.61
C LYS A 64 -8.95 -4.87 -4.85
N LEU A 65 -9.73 -4.49 -5.85
CA LEU A 65 -9.22 -3.88 -7.08
C LEU A 65 -8.44 -2.58 -6.80
N ILE A 66 -8.91 -1.77 -5.86
CA ILE A 66 -8.19 -0.57 -5.41
C ILE A 66 -6.84 -0.96 -4.81
N CYS A 67 -6.81 -1.96 -3.91
CA CYS A 67 -5.57 -2.40 -3.30
C CYS A 67 -4.57 -2.99 -4.30
N ASP A 68 -5.06 -3.78 -5.26
CA ASP A 68 -4.23 -4.41 -6.31
C ASP A 68 -3.59 -3.34 -7.21
N ASN A 69 -4.36 -2.28 -7.56
CA ASN A 69 -3.87 -1.18 -8.38
C ASN A 69 -2.95 -0.21 -7.61
N TRP A 70 -3.11 -0.08 -6.29
CA TRP A 70 -2.33 0.85 -5.48
C TRP A 70 -0.83 0.65 -5.64
N LYS A 71 -0.36 -0.60 -5.69
CA LYS A 71 1.07 -0.91 -5.84
C LYS A 71 1.73 -0.29 -7.08
N GLN A 72 0.97 -0.11 -8.16
CA GLN A 72 1.48 0.43 -9.42
C GLN A 72 1.11 1.90 -9.62
N LYS A 73 0.10 2.41 -8.91
CA LYS A 73 -0.50 3.74 -9.13
C LYS A 73 -0.30 4.72 -7.98
N SER A 74 0.23 4.28 -6.85
CA SER A 74 0.43 5.09 -5.64
C SER A 74 1.21 6.38 -5.89
N GLN A 75 2.32 6.31 -6.65
CA GLN A 75 3.13 7.47 -7.00
C GLN A 75 2.36 8.46 -7.88
N ASP A 76 1.69 7.97 -8.93
CA ASP A 76 0.88 8.80 -9.83
C ASP A 76 -0.27 9.50 -9.07
N VAL A 77 -0.95 8.77 -8.19
CA VAL A 77 -2.05 9.30 -7.37
C VAL A 77 -1.55 10.35 -6.40
N TYR A 78 -0.45 10.08 -5.69
CA TYR A 78 0.16 11.04 -4.77
C TYR A 78 0.57 12.33 -5.51
N ALA A 79 1.29 12.20 -6.62
CA ALA A 79 1.72 13.32 -7.43
C ALA A 79 0.52 14.14 -7.93
N TYR A 80 -0.54 13.48 -8.40
CA TYR A 80 -1.77 14.15 -8.84
C TYR A 80 -2.46 14.93 -7.71
N ILE A 81 -2.58 14.34 -6.52
CA ILE A 81 -3.19 15.00 -5.36
C ILE A 81 -2.40 16.24 -4.96
N ILE A 82 -1.06 16.12 -4.86
CA ILE A 82 -0.19 17.27 -4.58
C ILE A 82 -0.39 18.35 -5.63
N LYS A 83 -0.32 17.98 -6.92
CA LYS A 83 -0.52 18.91 -8.04
C LYS A 83 -1.82 19.71 -7.92
N VAL A 84 -2.94 19.02 -7.70
CA VAL A 84 -4.26 19.65 -7.63
C VAL A 84 -4.37 20.56 -6.40
N LEU A 85 -3.78 20.19 -5.27
CA LEU A 85 -3.89 20.94 -4.02
C LEU A 85 -2.91 22.12 -3.91
N THR A 86 -1.75 22.05 -4.57
CA THR A 86 -0.74 23.12 -4.54
C THR A 86 -0.77 24.03 -5.77
N GLY A 87 -1.43 23.61 -6.85
CA GLY A 87 -1.50 24.36 -8.10
C GLY A 87 -0.19 24.41 -8.88
N GLN A 88 0.76 23.50 -8.60
CA GLN A 88 2.01 23.32 -9.35
C GLN A 88 1.82 22.44 -10.59
#